data_AF-A0A4D6NYN8-F1
#
_entry.id   AF-A0A4D6NYN8-F1
#
_cell.length_a   1.000
_cell.length_b   1.000
_cell.length_c   1.000
_cell.angle_alpha   90.00
_cell.angle_beta   90.00
_cell.angle_gamma   90.00
#
_symmetry.space_group_name_H-M   'P 1'
#
loop_
_entity.id
_entity.type
_entity.pdbx_description
1 polymer ?
#
loop_
_entity_poly.entity_id
_entity_poly.type
_entity_poly.pdbx_seq_one_letter_code
_entity_poly.pdbx_strand_id
1 'polypeptide(L)'
;TFKFPLAALVFERIDSGTERGDRKLSYGPDMIVEWSPATERFLASGHMTVLEAAQAAVQLSDNGATNLLLREIGGPAAMTQYFRKIGDSVSRLDRKEPEMGDNTPGDLRDTT
;
A
#
# COMPACT_ATOMS: atom_id res chain seq x y z
N THR A 1 3.03 -9.22 4.69
CA THR A 1 2.07 -8.94 5.79
C THR A 1 1.84 -7.44 6.02
N PHE A 2 2.70 -6.53 5.55
CA PHE A 2 2.59 -5.07 5.76
C PHE A 2 1.33 -4.37 5.19
N LYS A 3 0.54 -5.04 4.35
CA LYS A 3 -0.69 -4.46 3.77
C LYS A 3 -1.72 -4.08 4.83
N PHE A 4 -1.76 -4.80 5.96
CA PHE A 4 -2.59 -4.45 7.11
C PHE A 4 -2.16 -3.11 7.77
N PRO A 5 -0.91 -2.92 8.21
CA PRO A 5 -0.49 -1.64 8.77
C PRO A 5 -0.50 -0.50 7.74
N LEU A 6 -0.33 -0.78 6.44
CA LEU A 6 -0.56 0.21 5.38
C LEU A 6 -2.02 0.71 5.38
N ALA A 7 -2.99 -0.20 5.45
CA ALA A 7 -4.40 0.18 5.58
C ALA A 7 -4.66 0.96 6.88
N ALA A 8 -4.06 0.55 8.01
CA ALA A 8 -4.18 1.28 9.27
C ALA A 8 -3.71 2.74 9.17
N LEU A 9 -2.57 2.99 8.52
CA LEU A 9 -2.08 4.35 8.25
C LEU A 9 -3.07 5.15 7.38
N VAL A 10 -3.66 4.52 6.37
CA VAL A 10 -4.69 5.18 5.53
C VAL A 10 -5.90 5.58 6.38
N PHE A 11 -6.39 4.70 7.25
CA PHE A 11 -7.50 5.02 8.16
C PHE A 11 -7.13 6.14 9.15
N GLU A 12 -5.93 6.13 9.72
CA GLU A 12 -5.46 7.22 10.60
C GLU A 12 -5.44 8.58 9.88
N ARG A 13 -5.08 8.60 8.58
CA ARG A 13 -5.13 9.83 7.77
C ARG A 13 -6.55 10.31 7.51
N ILE A 14 -7.49 9.38 7.31
CA ILE A 14 -8.92 9.70 7.19
C ILE A 14 -9.45 10.28 8.51
N ASP A 15 -9.15 9.63 9.64
CA ASP A 15 -9.60 10.06 10.96
C ASP A 15 -9.04 11.44 11.36
N SER A 16 -7.80 11.75 10.96
CA SER A 16 -7.17 13.06 11.16
C SER A 16 -7.62 14.14 10.17
N GLY A 17 -8.47 13.81 9.20
CA GLY A 17 -8.93 14.75 8.17
C GLY A 17 -7.87 15.11 7.11
N THR A 18 -6.76 14.39 7.06
CA THR A 18 -5.67 14.61 6.08
C THR A 18 -5.83 13.75 4.81
N GLU A 19 -6.86 12.89 4.79
CA GLU A 19 -7.28 12.09 3.65
C GLU A 19 -8.81 11.95 3.63
N ARG A 20 -9.40 11.67 2.47
CA ARG A 20 -10.81 11.30 2.34
C ARG A 20 -10.95 9.90 1.73
N GLY A 21 -11.77 9.07 2.34
CA GLY A 21 -11.99 7.69 1.88
C GLY A 21 -12.54 7.58 0.46
N ASP A 22 -13.31 8.57 0.01
CA ASP A 22 -13.91 8.66 -1.32
C ASP A 22 -13.02 9.37 -2.36
N ARG A 23 -11.82 9.84 -1.97
CA ARG A 23 -10.89 10.46 -2.90
C ARG A 23 -10.47 9.43 -3.95
N LYS A 24 -10.58 9.83 -5.22
CA LYS A 24 -10.19 9.01 -6.36
C LYS A 24 -8.67 9.04 -6.56
N LEU A 25 -8.08 7.86 -6.63
CA LEU A 25 -6.68 7.60 -6.90
C LEU A 25 -6.55 7.19 -8.37
N SER A 26 -6.11 8.11 -9.23
CA SER A 26 -5.93 7.81 -10.65
C SER A 26 -4.67 6.96 -10.89
N TYR A 27 -4.78 6.01 -11.82
CA TYR A 27 -3.68 5.15 -12.22
C TYR A 27 -3.85 4.64 -13.66
N GLY A 28 -2.75 4.21 -14.27
CA GLY A 28 -2.73 3.60 -15.59
C GLY A 28 -2.30 2.13 -15.56
N PRO A 29 -2.09 1.52 -16.74
CA PRO A 29 -1.67 0.12 -16.86
C PRO A 29 -0.34 -0.19 -16.14
N ASP A 30 0.49 0.81 -15.88
CA ASP A 30 1.74 0.72 -15.12
C ASP A 30 1.56 0.31 -13.65
N MET A 31 0.33 0.45 -13.11
CA MET A 31 -0.01 0.02 -11.76
C MET A 31 -0.37 -1.47 -11.68
N ILE A 32 -0.56 -2.14 -12.83
CA ILE A 32 -0.84 -3.57 -12.87
C ILE A 32 0.47 -4.34 -12.77
N VAL A 33 0.68 -4.97 -11.62
CA VAL A 33 1.79 -5.90 -11.36
C VAL A 33 1.24 -7.30 -11.10
N GLU A 34 2.12 -8.28 -10.88
CA GLU A 34 1.71 -9.65 -10.54
C GLU A 34 0.68 -9.63 -9.40
N TRP A 35 -0.44 -10.35 -9.58
CA TRP A 35 -1.56 -10.42 -8.65
C TRP A 35 -2.23 -9.06 -8.32
N SER A 36 -2.94 -8.49 -9.30
CA SER A 36 -3.68 -7.22 -9.16
C SER A 36 -5.19 -7.33 -9.55
N PRO A 37 -5.95 -8.31 -9.00
CA PRO A 37 -7.26 -8.69 -9.51
C PRO A 37 -8.35 -7.59 -9.44
N ALA A 38 -8.32 -6.71 -8.44
CA ALA A 38 -9.22 -5.56 -8.36
C ALA A 38 -8.69 -4.40 -9.21
N THR A 39 -7.40 -4.11 -9.12
CA THR A 39 -6.79 -3.00 -9.89
C THR A 39 -6.97 -3.20 -11.40
N GLU A 40 -6.90 -4.44 -11.89
CA GLU A 40 -7.22 -4.78 -13.28
C GLU A 40 -8.68 -4.49 -13.64
N ARG A 41 -9.63 -4.85 -12.77
CA ARG A 41 -11.07 -4.61 -12.99
C ARG A 41 -11.40 -3.12 -13.07
N PHE A 42 -10.76 -2.32 -12.23
CA PHE A 42 -10.99 -0.88 -12.19
C PHE A 42 -10.22 -0.10 -13.27
N LEU A 43 -9.34 -0.76 -14.04
CA LEU A 43 -8.49 -0.10 -15.05
C LEU A 43 -9.30 0.67 -16.11
N ALA A 44 -10.46 0.12 -16.53
CA ALA A 44 -11.34 0.80 -17.49
C ALA A 44 -11.85 2.15 -16.98
N SER A 45 -12.04 2.28 -15.67
CA SER A 45 -12.42 3.55 -15.02
C SER A 45 -11.22 4.46 -14.71
N GLY A 46 -10.00 3.91 -14.73
CA GLY A 46 -8.74 4.63 -14.50
C GLY A 46 -8.54 5.11 -13.05
N HIS A 47 -9.34 4.63 -12.10
CA HIS A 47 -9.20 4.99 -10.69
C HIS A 47 -9.81 3.95 -9.73
N MET A 48 -9.36 4.01 -8.48
CA MET A 48 -10.03 3.43 -7.31
C MET A 48 -10.15 4.53 -6.26
N THR A 49 -11.15 4.49 -5.39
CA THR A 49 -11.16 5.32 -4.18
C THR A 49 -10.11 4.83 -3.19
N VAL A 50 -9.73 5.70 -2.24
CA VAL A 50 -8.82 5.32 -1.14
C VAL A 50 -9.33 4.09 -0.38
N LEU A 51 -10.62 4.02 -0.08
CA LEU A 51 -11.20 2.88 0.63
C LEU A 51 -11.28 1.62 -0.23
N GLU A 52 -11.59 1.72 -1.53
CA GLU A 52 -11.55 0.57 -2.44
C GLU A 52 -10.13 -0.01 -2.54
N ALA A 53 -9.12 0.85 -2.64
CA ALA A 53 -7.72 0.42 -2.68
C ALA A 53 -7.29 -0.25 -1.36
N ALA A 54 -7.67 0.31 -0.21
CA ALA A 54 -7.38 -0.29 1.10
C ALA A 54 -8.09 -1.64 1.29
N GLN A 55 -9.34 -1.73 0.86
CA GLN A 55 -10.09 -3.00 0.87
C GLN A 55 -9.40 -4.05 0.00
N ALA A 56 -9.06 -3.71 -1.25
CA ALA A 56 -8.41 -4.63 -2.18
C ALA A 56 -7.04 -5.10 -1.68
N ALA A 57 -6.23 -4.19 -1.15
CA ALA A 57 -4.93 -4.51 -0.57
C ALA A 57 -5.03 -5.52 0.59
N VAL A 58 -6.03 -5.39 1.47
CA VAL A 58 -6.15 -6.27 2.64
C VAL A 58 -6.90 -7.57 2.31
N GLN A 59 -8.03 -7.50 1.62
CA GLN A 59 -8.91 -8.66 1.39
C GLN A 59 -8.44 -9.54 0.25
N LEU A 60 -7.85 -8.94 -0.79
CA LEU A 60 -7.41 -9.67 -1.98
C LEU A 60 -5.90 -9.77 -2.07
N SER A 61 -5.15 -9.13 -1.16
CA SER A 61 -3.70 -8.96 -1.29
C SER A 61 -3.33 -8.29 -2.62
N ASP A 62 -4.18 -7.43 -3.17
CA ASP A 62 -3.96 -6.82 -4.49
C ASP A 62 -2.70 -5.95 -4.49
N ASN A 63 -1.71 -6.32 -5.32
CA ASN A 63 -0.41 -5.67 -5.36
C ASN A 63 -0.47 -4.28 -6.02
N GLY A 64 -1.25 -4.12 -7.08
CA GLY A 64 -1.49 -2.83 -7.71
C GLY A 64 -2.14 -1.83 -6.75
N ALA A 65 -3.16 -2.24 -6.00
CA ALA A 65 -3.82 -1.40 -5.01
C ALA A 65 -2.87 -1.05 -3.84
N THR A 66 -2.02 -2.00 -3.45
CA THR A 66 -0.98 -1.78 -2.43
C THR A 66 0.03 -0.72 -2.88
N ASN A 67 0.54 -0.85 -4.10
CA ASN A 67 1.47 0.12 -4.70
C ASN A 67 0.82 1.50 -4.87
N LEU A 68 -0.46 1.52 -5.25
CA LEU A 68 -1.23 2.74 -5.37
C LEU A 68 -1.31 3.48 -4.02
N LEU A 69 -1.64 2.80 -2.93
CA LEU A 69 -1.65 3.39 -1.60
C LEU A 69 -0.25 3.82 -1.13
N LEU A 70 0.77 3.01 -1.38
CA LEU A 70 2.16 3.37 -1.08
C LEU A 70 2.55 4.68 -1.76
N ARG A 71 2.21 4.84 -3.04
CA ARG A 71 2.45 6.10 -3.78
C ARG A 71 1.82 7.29 -3.08
N GLU A 72 0.57 7.17 -2.62
CA GLU A 72 -0.17 8.26 -1.98
C GLU A 72 0.37 8.65 -0.60
N ILE A 73 0.92 7.70 0.17
CA ILE A 73 1.47 8.01 1.50
C ILE A 73 2.92 8.54 1.45
N GLY A 74 3.60 8.48 0.30
CA GLY A 74 5.00 8.90 0.14
C GLY A 74 6.01 7.74 0.03
N GLY A 75 5.54 6.54 -0.30
CA GLY A 75 6.35 5.35 -0.58
C GLY A 75 6.80 4.56 0.66
N PRO A 76 7.68 3.56 0.47
CA PRO A 76 8.14 2.68 1.56
C PRO A 76 8.77 3.40 2.75
N ALA A 77 9.48 4.51 2.50
CA ALA A 77 10.07 5.32 3.56
C ALA A 77 9.00 5.90 4.51
N ALA A 78 7.84 6.33 3.99
CA ALA A 78 6.74 6.82 4.80
C ALA A 78 6.12 5.70 5.66
N MET A 79 6.05 4.48 5.12
CA MET A 79 5.60 3.31 5.88
C MET A 79 6.56 2.98 7.04
N THR A 80 7.87 3.03 6.79
CA THR A 80 8.89 2.86 7.83
C THR A 80 8.82 3.96 8.90
N GLN A 81 8.61 5.21 8.50
CA GLN A 81 8.40 6.31 9.45
C GLN A 81 7.15 6.10 10.30
N TYR A 82 6.07 5.59 9.71
CA TYR A 82 4.86 5.25 10.45
C TYR A 82 5.10 4.16 11.49
N PHE A 83 5.84 3.09 11.16
CA PHE A 83 6.25 2.08 12.15
C PHE A 83 6.98 2.73 13.34
N ARG A 84 7.93 3.62 13.08
CA ARG A 84 8.65 4.35 14.15
C ARG A 84 7.71 5.23 14.99
N LYS A 85 6.73 5.88 14.35
CA LYS A 85 5.73 6.72 15.03
C LYS A 85 4.88 5.92 16.02
N ILE A 86 4.53 4.67 15.68
CA ILE A 86 3.71 3.80 16.55
C ILE A 86 4.54 2.97 17.54
N GLY A 87 5.84 3.25 17.67
CA GLY A 87 6.74 2.57 18.61
C GLY A 87 7.36 1.26 18.09
N ASP A 88 7.12 0.90 16.83
CA ASP A 88 7.78 -0.24 16.20
C ASP A 88 9.16 0.18 15.67
N SER A 89 10.20 -0.30 16.34
CA SER A 89 11.61 -0.04 15.98
C SER A 89 12.21 -1.09 15.03
N VAL A 90 11.49 -2.16 14.71
CA VAL A 90 12.00 -3.30 13.95
C VAL A 90 11.48 -3.27 12.53
N SER A 91 10.16 -3.19 12.36
CA SER A 91 9.53 -3.26 11.03
C SER A 91 10.05 -2.16 10.11
N ARG A 92 10.29 -2.51 8.85
CA ARG A 92 10.69 -1.56 7.81
C ARG A 92 10.19 -2.03 6.45
N LEU A 93 9.95 -1.08 5.57
CA LEU A 93 9.64 -1.31 4.17
C LEU A 93 10.61 -0.49 3.32
N ASP A 94 11.26 -1.16 2.38
CA ASP A 94 12.32 -0.62 1.53
C ASP A 94 11.92 -0.66 0.05
N ARG A 95 11.04 -1.60 -0.34
CA ARG A 95 10.61 -1.82 -1.72
C ARG A 95 9.08 -1.80 -1.85
N LYS A 96 8.63 -1.67 -3.10
CA LYS A 96 7.22 -1.81 -3.51
C LYS A 96 6.98 -3.22 -4.07
N GLU A 97 5.74 -3.57 -4.37
CA GLU A 97 5.45 -4.82 -5.08
C GLU A 97 5.85 -4.69 -6.57
N PRO A 98 6.34 -5.76 -7.23
CA PRO A 98 6.56 -7.09 -6.68
C PRO A 98 7.94 -7.26 -6.02
N GLU A 99 8.85 -6.28 -6.12
CA GLU A 99 10.25 -6.44 -5.69
C GLU A 99 10.40 -6.69 -4.19
N MET A 100 9.39 -6.33 -3.39
CA MET A 100 9.31 -6.63 -1.96
C MET A 100 9.13 -8.14 -1.67
N GLY A 101 8.57 -8.92 -2.59
CA GLY A 101 8.38 -10.37 -2.40
C GLY A 101 9.68 -11.17 -2.28
N ASP A 102 10.81 -10.60 -2.72
CA ASP A 102 12.14 -11.21 -2.67
C ASP A 102 12.70 -11.18 -1.23
N ASN A 103 12.37 -12.22 -0.46
CA ASN A 103 12.84 -12.45 0.91
C ASN A 103 14.05 -13.40 0.93
N THR A 104 15.19 -12.94 0.43
CA THR A 104 16.43 -13.72 0.48
C THR A 104 16.89 -13.88 1.94
N PRO A 105 17.31 -15.08 2.40
CA PRO A 105 17.78 -15.27 3.76
C PRO A 105 18.92 -14.29 4.12
N GLY A 106 18.77 -13.56 5.22
CA GLY A 106 19.74 -12.54 5.66
C GLY A 106 19.54 -11.15 5.06
N ASP A 107 18.57 -10.97 4.15
CA ASP A 107 18.14 -9.63 3.72
C ASP A 107 17.30 -9.00 4.82
N LEU A 108 17.78 -7.87 5.35
CA LEU A 108 17.09 -7.11 6.40
C LEU A 108 16.04 -6.14 5.83
N ARG A 109 15.90 -6.04 4.52
CA ARG A 109 14.88 -5.20 3.88
C ARG A 109 13.50 -5.84 4.01
N ASP A 110 12.48 -4.99 4.09
CA ASP A 110 11.07 -5.40 4.11
C ASP A 110 10.71 -6.36 5.26
N THR A 111 11.46 -6.31 6.36
CA THR A 111 11.26 -7.19 7.53
C THR A 111 10.15 -6.69 8.46
N THR A 112 9.46 -7.62 9.10
CA THR A 112 8.53 -7.42 10.23
C THR A 112 9.00 -8.21 11.44
#